data_AF-A0A2J6UJS2-F1
#
_entry.id   AF-A0A2J6UJS2-F1
#
_cell.length_a   1.000
_cell.length_b   1.000
_cell.length_c   1.000
_cell.angle_alpha   90.00
_cell.angle_beta   90.00
_cell.angle_gamma   90.00
#
_symmetry.space_group_name_H-M   'P 1'
#
loop_
_entity.id
_entity.type
_entity.pdbx_description
1 polymer ?
#
loop_
_entity_poly.entity_id
_entity_poly.type
_entity_poly.pdbx_seq_one_letter_code
_entity_poly.pdbx_strand_id
1 'polypeptide(L)'
;MLGIKPLLGLLFFVWGGVYFYHLVVYSLGDKKHINQLVDNLAKEPESFKSKNYIAMNSMGAGGLFSYFCLVYPLVRHRRREKKCSSDAFMFSNWLFFMTVLYLFIFV
;
A
#
# COMPACT_ATOMS: atom_id res chain seq x y z
N MET A 1 -2.81 25.28 -24.81
CA MET A 1 -2.70 23.85 -24.43
C MET A 1 -1.75 23.72 -23.26
N LEU A 2 -2.22 23.88 -22.01
CA LEU A 2 -1.46 23.32 -20.89
C LEU A 2 -1.49 21.80 -21.10
N GLY A 3 -0.36 21.22 -21.49
CA GLY A 3 -0.28 19.81 -21.84
C GLY A 3 -0.78 18.94 -20.68
N ILE A 4 -1.32 17.77 -21.00
CA ILE A 4 -1.76 16.78 -20.00
C ILE A 4 -0.60 16.32 -19.10
N LYS A 5 0.65 16.48 -19.56
CA LYS A 5 1.89 16.07 -18.87
C LYS A 5 2.10 16.73 -17.49
N PRO A 6 2.08 18.07 -17.33
CA PRO A 6 2.19 18.70 -16.02
C PRO A 6 1.06 18.31 -15.06
N LEU A 7 -0.17 18.09 -15.54
CA LEU A 7 -1.28 17.63 -14.70
C LEU A 7 -1.04 16.20 -14.18
N LEU A 8 -0.58 15.29 -15.05
CA LEU A 8 -0.18 13.95 -14.65
C LEU A 8 0.96 13.98 -13.64
N GLY A 9 1.99 14.81 -13.88
CA GLY A 9 3.11 14.98 -12.95
C GLY A 9 2.67 15.45 -11.56
N LEU A 10 1.75 16.43 -11.50
CA LEU A 10 1.16 16.90 -10.25
C LEU A 10 0.41 15.79 -9.52
N LEU A 11 -0.43 15.02 -10.24
CA LEU A 11 -1.18 13.90 -9.67
C LEU A 11 -0.24 12.84 -9.08
N PHE A 12 0.83 12.51 -9.80
CA PHE A 12 1.86 11.60 -9.31
C PHE A 12 2.56 12.12 -8.05
N PHE A 13 2.89 13.41 -8.02
CA PHE A 13 3.56 14.01 -6.88
C PHE A 13 2.66 14.02 -5.63
N VAL A 14 1.40 14.45 -5.79
CA VAL A 14 0.41 14.46 -4.71
C VAL A 14 0.17 13.04 -4.19
N TRP A 15 -0.04 12.08 -5.10
CA TRP A 15 -0.30 10.70 -4.70
C TRP A 15 0.92 10.01 -4.09
N GLY A 16 2.11 10.31 -4.61
CA GLY A 16 3.39 9.90 -4.03
C GLY A 16 3.56 10.43 -2.61
N GLY A 17 3.14 11.67 -2.35
CA GLY A 17 3.12 12.25 -1.00
C GLY A 17 2.17 11.51 -0.04
N VAL A 18 0.95 11.19 -0.48
CA VAL A 18 -0.02 10.40 0.31
C VAL A 18 0.53 9.01 0.63
N TYR A 19 1.06 8.33 -0.38
CA TYR A 19 1.69 7.01 -0.21
C TYR A 19 2.88 7.10 0.76
N PHE A 20 3.76 8.07 0.58
CA PHE A 20 4.95 8.25 1.41
C PHE A 20 4.59 8.56 2.87
N TYR A 21 3.57 9.40 3.10
CA TYR A 21 3.06 9.65 4.44
C TYR A 21 2.65 8.35 5.13
N HIS A 22 1.83 7.52 4.48
CA HIS A 22 1.42 6.24 5.04
C HIS A 22 2.59 5.27 5.20
N LEU A 23 3.52 5.24 4.26
CA LEU A 23 4.74 4.44 4.36
C LEU A 23 5.53 4.81 5.62
N VAL A 24 5.72 6.10 5.88
CA VAL A 24 6.42 6.60 7.07
C VAL A 24 5.65 6.27 8.35
N VAL A 25 4.34 6.53 8.38
CA VAL A 25 3.49 6.21 9.54
C VAL A 25 3.56 4.71 9.88
N TYR A 26 3.47 3.83 8.88
CA TYR A 26 3.60 2.40 9.08
C TYR A 26 5.02 2.02 9.52
N SER A 27 6.06 2.64 8.94
CA SER A 27 7.47 2.37 9.28
C SER A 27 7.87 2.84 10.68
N LEU A 28 7.24 3.90 11.19
CA LEU A 28 7.47 4.42 12.55
C LEU A 28 6.80 3.58 13.64
N GLY A 29 6.20 2.45 13.27
CA GLY A 29 5.70 1.47 14.22
C GLY A 29 4.27 1.75 14.68
N ASP A 30 3.41 2.31 13.81
CA ASP A 30 1.96 2.23 14.03
C ASP A 30 1.47 0.78 13.92
N LYS A 31 1.66 0.05 15.02
CA LYS A 31 1.36 -1.38 15.14
C LYS A 31 -0.12 -1.65 14.92
N LYS A 32 -1.01 -0.71 15.24
CA LYS A 32 -2.45 -0.93 15.17
C LYS A 32 -2.90 -1.05 13.72
N HIS A 33 -2.50 -0.10 12.88
CA HIS A 33 -2.95 -0.07 11.50
C HIS A 33 -2.29 -1.17 10.65
N ILE A 34 -1.01 -1.50 10.87
CA ILE A 34 -0.37 -2.62 10.16
C ILE A 34 -0.92 -3.98 10.60
N ASN A 35 -1.23 -4.16 11.89
CA ASN A 35 -1.89 -5.39 12.36
C ASN A 35 -3.26 -5.54 11.73
N GLN A 36 -4.06 -4.47 11.68
CA GLN A 36 -5.36 -4.48 11.00
C GLN A 36 -5.22 -4.82 9.51
N LEU A 37 -4.22 -4.27 8.84
CA LEU A 37 -3.96 -4.57 7.43
C LEU A 37 -3.62 -6.05 7.22
N VAL A 38 -2.76 -6.62 8.06
CA VAL A 38 -2.41 -8.05 8.04
C VAL A 38 -3.63 -8.92 8.35
N ASP A 39 -4.41 -8.57 9.38
CA ASP A 39 -5.62 -9.31 9.77
C ASP A 39 -6.67 -9.33 8.67
N ASN A 40 -6.74 -8.25 7.89
CA ASN A 40 -7.68 -8.12 6.81
C ASN A 40 -7.21 -8.84 5.54
N LEU A 41 -5.90 -8.89 5.22
CA LEU A 41 -5.42 -9.30 3.89
C LEU A 41 -4.60 -10.59 3.88
N ALA A 42 -3.98 -10.98 4.99
CA ALA A 42 -3.22 -12.21 5.07
C ALA A 42 -4.15 -13.43 5.07
N LYS A 43 -3.73 -14.51 4.40
CA LYS A 43 -4.48 -15.79 4.39
C LYS A 43 -4.59 -16.37 5.81
N GLU A 44 -3.49 -16.35 6.54
CA GLU A 44 -3.37 -16.83 7.91
C GLU A 44 -2.68 -15.72 8.75
N PRO A 45 -3.44 -14.78 9.30
CA PRO A 45 -2.88 -13.61 9.97
C PRO A 45 -1.95 -13.93 11.13
N GLU A 46 -2.31 -14.89 11.99
CA GLU A 46 -1.50 -15.32 13.14
C GLU A 46 -0.13 -15.86 12.72
N SER A 47 -0.12 -16.77 11.73
CA SER A 47 1.10 -17.34 11.15
C SER A 47 1.94 -16.26 10.45
N PHE A 48 1.29 -15.31 9.75
CA PHE A 48 1.97 -14.22 9.07
C PHE A 48 2.63 -13.25 10.06
N LYS A 49 1.94 -12.89 11.14
CA LYS A 49 2.45 -12.03 12.23
C LYS A 49 3.64 -12.67 12.93
N SER A 50 3.55 -13.96 13.23
CA SER A 50 4.65 -14.75 13.80
C SER A 50 5.90 -14.71 12.92
N LYS A 51 5.76 -15.01 11.62
CA LYS A 51 6.88 -15.04 10.68
C LYS A 51 7.48 -13.67 10.40
N ASN A 52 6.65 -12.62 10.38
CA ASN A 52 7.07 -11.26 10.08
C ASN A 52 7.15 -10.37 11.33
N TYR A 53 7.30 -10.96 12.52
CA TYR A 53 7.26 -10.24 13.79
C TYR A 53 8.27 -9.09 13.86
N ILE A 54 9.49 -9.33 13.37
CA ILE A 54 10.55 -8.31 13.34
C ILE A 54 10.19 -7.19 12.35
N ALA A 55 9.68 -7.54 11.17
CA ALA A 55 9.26 -6.56 10.18
C ALA A 55 8.08 -5.71 10.71
N MET A 56 7.08 -6.32 11.34
CA MET A 56 5.91 -5.62 11.88
C MET A 56 6.24 -4.70 13.06
N ASN A 57 7.33 -4.94 13.78
CA ASN A 57 7.77 -4.14 14.92
C ASN A 57 8.90 -3.15 14.59
N SER A 58 9.28 -3.02 13.32
CA SER A 58 10.36 -2.14 12.87
C SER A 58 9.94 -1.34 11.64
N MET A 59 10.90 -0.67 11.00
CA MET A 59 10.70 0.00 9.71
C MET A 59 10.22 -0.97 8.61
N GLY A 60 10.32 -2.28 8.80
CA GLY A 60 9.78 -3.30 7.90
C GLY A 60 8.26 -3.26 7.73
N ALA A 61 7.52 -2.62 8.63
CA ALA A 61 6.07 -2.49 8.54
C ALA A 61 5.64 -1.63 7.35
N GLY A 62 6.44 -0.61 6.99
CA GLY A 62 6.24 0.13 5.75
C GLY A 62 6.39 -0.76 4.52
N GLY A 63 7.40 -1.63 4.50
CA GLY A 63 7.59 -2.62 3.43
C GLY A 63 6.43 -3.60 3.31
N LEU A 64 5.85 -4.04 4.42
CA LEU A 64 4.64 -4.86 4.43
C LEU A 64 3.43 -4.12 3.86
N PHE A 65 3.26 -2.85 4.20
CA PHE A 65 2.23 -2.01 3.58
C PHE A 65 2.40 -1.92 2.06
N SER A 66 3.62 -1.61 1.58
CA SER A 66 3.93 -1.58 0.14
C SER A 66 3.63 -2.91 -0.54
N TYR A 67 4.01 -4.03 0.10
CA TYR A 67 3.72 -5.37 -0.38
C TYR A 67 2.21 -5.59 -0.56
N PHE A 68 1.40 -5.27 0.45
CA PHE A 68 -0.06 -5.43 0.36
C PHE A 68 -0.69 -4.52 -0.69
N CYS A 69 -0.17 -3.31 -0.89
CA CYS A 69 -0.60 -2.42 -1.98
C CYS A 69 -0.33 -3.04 -3.36
N LEU A 70 0.85 -3.64 -3.58
CA LEU A 70 1.22 -4.27 -4.84
C LEU A 70 0.38 -5.50 -5.19
N VAL A 71 0.10 -6.35 -4.20
CA VAL A 71 -0.67 -7.59 -4.42
C VAL A 71 -2.17 -7.40 -4.22
N TYR A 72 -2.65 -6.17 -4.02
CA TYR A 72 -4.00 -5.90 -3.54
C TYR A 72 -5.11 -6.59 -4.36
N PRO A 73 -5.15 -6.51 -5.71
CA PRO A 73 -6.21 -7.16 -6.48
C PRO A 73 -6.24 -8.68 -6.28
N LEU A 74 -5.10 -9.31 -6.03
CA LEU A 74 -4.98 -10.75 -5.82
C LEU A 74 -5.46 -11.15 -4.42
N VAL A 75 -5.21 -10.31 -3.41
CA VAL A 75 -5.61 -10.60 -2.02
C VAL A 75 -6.94 -9.96 -1.62
N ARG A 76 -7.56 -9.15 -2.49
CA ARG A 76 -8.82 -8.44 -2.24
C ARG A 76 -9.94 -9.37 -1.77
N HIS A 77 -10.02 -10.60 -2.28
CA HIS A 77 -11.04 -11.57 -1.88
C HIS A 77 -10.94 -12.00 -0.40
N ARG A 78 -9.79 -11.81 0.24
CA ARG A 78 -9.51 -12.24 1.64
C ARG A 78 -9.93 -11.19 2.67
N ARG A 79 -10.28 -9.99 2.21
CA ARG A 79 -10.66 -8.86 3.07
C ARG A 79 -11.75 -9.23 4.06
N ARG A 80 -11.43 -9.09 5.34
CA ARG A 80 -12.44 -9.17 6.42
C ARG A 80 -13.24 -7.87 6.52
N GLU A 81 -12.60 -6.73 6.29
CA GLU A 81 -13.24 -5.42 6.25
C GLU A 81 -13.74 -5.07 4.83
N LYS A 82 -15.04 -4.81 4.70
CA LYS A 82 -15.69 -4.50 3.41
C LYS A 82 -15.94 -3.01 3.16
N LYS A 83 -15.25 -2.12 3.88
CA LYS A 83 -15.42 -0.67 3.68
C LYS A 83 -14.94 -0.25 2.29
N CYS A 84 -15.75 0.54 1.60
CA CYS A 84 -15.43 1.08 0.28
C CYS A 84 -14.21 2.00 0.30
N SER A 85 -14.02 2.78 1.37
CA SER A 85 -12.87 3.68 1.53
C SER A 85 -11.53 2.94 1.59
N SER A 86 -11.47 1.82 2.31
CA SER A 86 -10.27 0.97 2.38
C SER A 86 -9.98 0.33 1.02
N ASP A 87 -11.01 -0.14 0.33
CA ASP A 87 -10.92 -0.65 -1.05
C ASP A 87 -10.35 0.41 -2.00
N ALA A 88 -10.90 1.62 -1.98
CA ALA A 88 -10.47 2.71 -2.83
C ALA A 88 -9.02 3.10 -2.53
N PHE A 89 -8.65 3.22 -1.24
CA PHE A 89 -7.29 3.55 -0.83
C PHE A 89 -6.27 2.51 -1.32
N MET A 90 -6.52 1.22 -1.08
CA MET A 90 -5.60 0.16 -1.50
C MET A 90 -5.53 0.03 -3.03
N PHE A 91 -6.66 0.17 -3.71
CA PHE A 91 -6.71 0.08 -5.17
C PHE A 91 -6.05 1.29 -5.85
N SER A 92 -6.20 2.50 -5.31
CA SER A 92 -5.50 3.69 -5.81
C SER A 92 -3.99 3.60 -5.60
N ASN A 93 -3.53 3.07 -4.47
CA ASN A 93 -2.10 2.78 -4.26
C ASN A 93 -1.59 1.71 -5.25
N TRP A 94 -2.38 0.67 -5.51
CA TRP A 94 -2.06 -0.33 -6.53
C TRP A 94 -1.90 0.29 -7.93
N LEU A 95 -2.86 1.14 -8.35
CA LEU A 95 -2.79 1.85 -9.63
C LEU A 95 -1.54 2.74 -9.70
N PHE A 96 -1.23 3.45 -8.62
CA PHE A 96 -0.03 4.27 -8.54
C PHE A 96 1.23 3.43 -8.77
N PHE A 97 1.37 2.31 -8.07
CA PHE A 97 2.50 1.39 -8.26
C PHE A 97 2.59 0.84 -9.68
N MET A 98 1.47 0.40 -10.27
CA MET A 98 1.45 -0.10 -11.64
C MET A 98 1.84 0.98 -12.65
N THR A 99 1.45 2.22 -12.40
CA THR A 99 1.83 3.34 -13.27
C THR A 99 3.33 3.67 -13.11
N VAL A 100 3.87 3.65 -11.88
CA VAL A 100 5.32 3.80 -11.65
C VAL A 100 6.12 2.67 -12.31
N LEU A 101 5.69 1.41 -12.17
CA LEU A 101 6.33 0.26 -12.80
C LEU A 101 6.29 0.36 -14.33
N TYR A 102 5.15 0.75 -14.90
CA TYR A 102 5.02 0.97 -16.33
C TYR A 102 5.99 2.05 -16.83
N LEU A 103 6.05 3.19 -16.15
CA LEU A 103 7.00 4.26 -16.49
C LEU A 103 8.45 3.79 -16.36
N PHE A 104 8.79 3.01 -15.32
CA PHE A 104 10.15 2.51 -15.13
C PHE A 104 10.59 1.49 -16.20
N ILE A 105 9.67 0.66 -16.70
CA ILE A 105 9.99 -0.41 -17.67
C ILE A 105 9.98 0.10 -19.12
N PHE A 106 9.05 0.99 -19.45
CA PHE A 106 8.75 1.34 -20.84
C PHE A 106 9.16 2.75 -21.27
N VAL A 107 9.56 3.62 -20.34
CA VAL A 107 10.01 5.01 -20.61
C VAL A 107 11.48 5.14 -20.25
#